data_AF-A0A812IVP1-F1
#
_entry.id   AF-A0A812IVP1-F1
#
_cell.length_a   1.000
_cell.length_b   1.000
_cell.length_c   1.000
_cell.angle_alpha   90.00
_cell.angle_beta   90.00
_cell.angle_gamma   90.00
#
_symmetry.space_group_name_H-M   'P 1'
#
loop_
_entity.id
_entity.type
_entity.pdbx_description
1 polymer ?
#
loop_
_entity_poly.entity_id
_entity_poly.type
_entity_poly.pdbx_seq_one_letter_code
_entity_poly.pdbx_strand_id
1 'polypeptide(L)'
;MGQVEHELVKAEKGYLKEMQQEQSDFDENLVDLAGIVDTFAQYSNLANIKEIYENVVSVNDRLREASSQAKLFNSREALFGQESSDYTHLQQLQKEWEPFSQLWVTAYHWLEDSEKWMNGPFHEIDAKYCEQSVTTGAKTLFKTVKGLEKREDAGKVLQIARDIKGQIDAFQPYVPIVTGLRNPGMRERHWTQVSELVGNEVNPNMEEFTLKSFISLGMLDHVSTISDIGDRSGKELSIETQLTNMMRAWDSMKFDCSEPYRTTETYILKGADEVIALIDEQIVVTQAMQFSPFNKPFKDEIDAWAEKLLYMSECLDGWLKVQRAWMYLQPIFDSPDIMKQLPTEGKKFRLVDSKWRQTMARLHQNSAALQACSMEGLLEMWNNANADLDMVQKGLDDYLETKRGAFARFYFLSNDELLEILSQTKDGAMVVAQFMPGSIITLLD
;
A
#
# COMPACT_ATOMS: atom_id res chain seq x y z
N MET A 1 -5.92 64.58 12.24
CA MET A 1 -4.58 64.08 11.88
C MET A 1 -3.58 64.23 13.03
N GLY A 2 -3.32 65.43 13.57
CA GLY A 2 -2.32 65.60 14.64
C GLY A 2 -2.57 64.86 15.97
N GLN A 3 -3.83 64.58 16.34
CA GLN A 3 -4.14 63.84 17.57
C GLN A 3 -3.84 62.33 17.45
N VAL A 4 -4.10 61.76 16.27
CA VAL A 4 -3.79 60.34 15.94
C VAL A 4 -2.28 60.14 15.83
N GLU A 5 -1.57 61.09 15.23
CA GLU A 5 -0.12 61.05 15.09
C GLU A 5 0.60 61.18 16.44
N HIS A 6 0.09 62.04 17.34
CA HIS A 6 0.57 62.13 18.71
C HIS A 6 0.31 60.84 19.51
N GLU A 7 -0.85 60.20 19.33
CA GLU A 7 -1.13 58.91 19.99
C GLU A 7 -0.25 57.77 19.46
N LEU A 8 0.03 57.74 18.15
CA LEU A 8 0.95 56.78 17.53
C LEU A 8 2.37 56.92 18.09
N VAL A 9 2.92 58.15 18.13
CA VAL A 9 4.27 58.38 18.70
C VAL A 9 4.34 58.02 20.18
N LYS A 10 3.26 58.24 20.94
CA LYS A 10 3.19 57.85 22.35
C LYS A 10 3.15 56.33 22.51
N ALA A 11 2.38 55.63 21.68
CA ALA A 11 2.31 54.18 21.68
C ALA A 11 3.64 53.55 21.26
N GLU A 12 4.28 54.06 20.21
CA GLU A 12 5.58 53.61 19.71
C GLU A 12 6.67 53.71 20.79
N LYS A 13 6.75 54.84 21.49
CA LYS A 13 7.67 54.99 22.64
C LYS A 13 7.35 54.04 23.79
N GLY A 14 6.07 53.73 24.01
CA GLY A 14 5.64 52.76 25.00
C GLY A 14 6.13 51.35 24.66
N TYR A 15 5.87 50.91 23.44
CA TYR A 15 6.30 49.59 22.95
C TYR A 15 7.82 49.44 22.90
N LEU A 16 8.56 50.48 22.51
CA LEU A 16 10.02 50.46 22.53
C LEU A 16 10.58 50.30 23.96
N LYS A 17 9.98 50.98 24.94
CA LYS A 17 10.40 50.86 26.35
C LYS A 17 10.09 49.48 26.92
N GLU A 18 8.92 48.92 26.60
CA GLU A 18 8.54 47.57 26.99
C GLU A 18 9.48 46.53 26.37
N MET A 19 9.79 46.66 25.07
CA MET A 19 10.74 45.80 24.38
C MET A 19 12.14 45.85 25.00
N GLN A 20 12.64 47.03 25.35
CA GLN A 20 13.95 47.18 26.01
C GLN A 20 13.98 46.51 27.40
N GLN A 21 12.87 46.58 28.15
CA GLN A 21 12.77 45.87 29.43
C GLN A 21 12.79 44.36 29.21
N GLU A 22 12.00 43.85 28.26
CA GLU A 22 11.98 42.42 27.92
C GLU A 22 13.35 41.91 27.45
N GLN A 23 14.11 42.73 26.71
CA GLN A 23 15.47 42.40 26.29
C GLN A 23 16.46 42.38 27.47
N SER A 24 16.32 43.29 28.43
CA SER A 24 17.13 43.28 29.65
C SER A 24 16.85 42.02 30.50
N ASP A 25 15.58 41.69 30.70
CA ASP A 25 15.16 40.50 31.44
C ASP A 25 15.62 39.22 30.72
N PHE A 26 15.64 39.24 29.38
CA PHE A 26 16.16 38.17 28.55
C PHE A 26 17.67 37.94 28.74
N ASP A 27 18.47 39.01 28.79
CA ASP A 27 19.91 38.91 29.00
C ASP A 27 20.25 38.33 30.38
N GLU A 28 19.51 38.73 31.43
CA GLU A 28 19.64 38.12 32.77
C GLU A 28 19.33 36.62 32.73
N ASN A 29 18.25 36.22 32.05
CA ASN A 29 17.90 34.81 31.88
C ASN A 29 18.97 34.01 31.11
N LEU A 30 19.68 34.62 30.15
CA LEU A 30 20.78 33.98 29.43
C LEU A 30 22.00 33.76 30.34
N VAL A 31 22.31 34.71 31.21
CA VAL A 31 23.38 34.57 32.20
C VAL A 31 23.07 33.43 33.17
N ASP A 32 21.83 33.35 33.66
CA ASP A 32 21.39 32.25 34.51
C ASP A 32 21.48 30.89 33.80
N LEU A 33 21.08 30.83 32.53
CA LEU A 33 21.22 29.62 31.71
C LEU A 33 22.68 29.21 31.53
N ALA A 34 23.59 30.16 31.25
CA ALA A 34 25.01 29.89 31.14
C ALA A 34 25.58 29.32 32.45
N GLY A 35 25.19 29.89 33.59
CA GLY A 35 25.56 29.37 34.90
C GLY A 35 25.09 27.93 35.11
N ILE A 36 23.86 27.59 34.70
CA ILE A 36 23.36 26.21 34.76
C ILE A 36 24.18 25.30 33.85
N VAL A 37 24.45 25.68 32.60
CA VAL A 37 25.24 24.90 31.64
C VAL A 37 26.62 24.55 32.20
N ASP A 38 27.28 25.49 32.87
CA ASP A 38 28.60 25.27 33.47
C ASP A 38 28.57 24.24 34.61
N THR A 39 27.45 24.14 35.36
CA THR A 39 27.31 23.11 36.39
C THR A 39 27.26 21.70 35.82
N PHE A 40 26.84 21.51 34.56
CA PHE A 40 26.73 20.18 33.95
C PHE A 40 28.08 19.49 33.73
N ALA A 41 29.17 20.25 33.65
CA ALA A 41 30.53 19.70 33.62
C ALA A 41 30.92 19.00 34.93
N GLN A 42 30.22 19.29 36.04
CA GLN A 42 30.55 18.80 37.38
C GLN A 42 29.96 17.43 37.70
N TYR A 43 28.94 16.99 36.94
CA TYR A 43 28.35 15.65 37.11
C TYR A 43 29.41 14.56 36.93
N SER A 44 29.34 13.56 37.81
CA SER A 44 30.43 12.57 37.96
C SER A 44 29.97 11.12 38.01
N ASN A 45 28.67 10.87 38.04
CA ASN A 45 28.11 9.52 38.07
C ASN A 45 26.71 9.49 37.45
N LEU A 46 26.17 8.27 37.30
CA LEU A 46 24.87 7.99 36.69
C LEU A 46 23.75 7.79 37.74
N ALA A 47 24.01 8.01 39.04
CA ALA A 47 23.08 7.64 40.11
C ALA A 47 21.74 8.38 40.01
N ASN A 48 21.76 9.65 39.62
CA ASN A 48 20.58 10.49 39.49
C ASN A 48 20.24 10.77 38.01
N ILE A 49 20.50 9.82 37.11
CA ILE A 49 20.37 10.05 35.66
C ILE A 49 18.98 10.58 35.24
N LYS A 50 17.92 10.17 35.94
CA LYS A 50 16.56 10.66 35.69
C LYS A 50 16.42 12.16 36.00
N GLU A 51 16.92 12.60 37.15
CA GLU A 51 16.90 14.02 37.54
C GLU A 51 17.78 14.86 36.60
N ILE A 52 18.95 14.33 36.22
CA ILE A 52 19.84 14.98 35.26
C ILE A 52 19.13 15.12 33.90
N TYR A 53 18.45 14.07 33.43
CA TYR A 53 17.67 14.10 32.20
C TYR A 53 16.54 15.13 32.25
N GLU A 54 15.76 15.19 33.33
CA GLU A 54 14.69 16.18 33.52
C GLU A 54 15.24 17.61 33.48
N ASN A 55 16.39 17.85 34.12
CA ASN A 55 17.09 19.14 34.05
C ASN A 55 17.57 19.46 32.63
N VAL A 56 18.10 18.47 31.89
CA VAL A 56 18.48 18.66 30.47
C VAL A 56 17.29 19.05 29.62
N VAL A 57 16.14 18.38 29.79
CA VAL A 57 14.90 18.72 29.07
C VAL A 57 14.48 20.15 29.38
N SER A 58 14.52 20.56 30.65
CA SER A 58 14.20 21.93 31.06
C SER A 58 15.13 22.97 30.39
N VAL A 59 16.44 22.73 30.37
CA VAL A 59 17.40 23.64 29.72
C VAL A 59 17.21 23.67 28.20
N ASN A 60 16.93 22.53 27.56
CA ASN A 60 16.61 22.46 26.13
C ASN A 60 15.38 23.32 25.80
N ASP A 61 14.31 23.22 26.59
CA ASP A 61 13.10 24.01 26.39
C ASP A 61 13.36 25.51 26.57
N ARG A 62 14.12 25.90 27.62
CA ARG A 62 14.52 27.30 27.85
C ARG A 62 15.38 27.86 26.72
N LEU A 63 16.34 27.10 26.19
CA LEU A 63 17.17 27.53 25.04
C LEU A 63 16.36 27.65 23.74
N ARG A 64 15.36 26.79 23.55
CA ARG A 64 14.44 26.88 22.41
C ARG A 64 13.56 28.11 22.51
N GLU A 65 13.00 28.38 23.69
CA GLU A 65 12.23 29.59 23.97
C GLU A 65 13.07 30.84 23.77
N ALA A 66 14.31 30.85 24.29
CA ALA A 66 15.23 31.95 24.12
C ALA A 66 15.55 32.24 22.64
N SER A 67 15.69 31.19 21.82
CA SER A 67 15.87 31.32 20.38
C SER A 67 14.65 31.91 19.66
N SER A 68 13.45 31.58 20.15
CA SER A 68 12.21 32.15 19.63
C SER A 68 12.08 33.62 20.02
N GLN A 69 12.42 33.98 21.26
CA GLN A 69 12.42 35.36 21.75
C GLN A 69 13.44 36.22 21.01
N ALA A 70 14.67 35.75 20.82
CA ALA A 70 15.69 36.45 20.04
C ALA A 70 15.22 36.79 18.61
N LYS A 71 14.55 35.84 17.93
CA LYS A 71 13.95 36.08 16.60
C LYS A 71 12.80 37.09 16.66
N LEU A 72 11.99 37.03 17.71
CA LEU A 72 10.88 37.96 17.93
C LEU A 72 11.41 39.39 18.15
N PHE A 73 12.43 39.57 19.00
CA PHE A 73 13.06 40.86 19.22
C PHE A 73 13.63 41.46 17.94
N ASN A 74 14.41 40.69 17.17
CA ASN A 74 14.93 41.16 15.88
C ASN A 74 13.81 41.54 14.90
N SER A 75 12.69 40.82 14.90
CA SER A 75 11.53 41.17 14.07
C SER A 75 10.85 42.45 14.52
N ARG A 76 10.75 42.71 15.83
CA ARG A 76 10.18 43.93 16.40
C ARG A 76 11.08 45.13 16.15
N GLU A 77 12.39 44.99 16.35
CA GLU A 77 13.38 46.01 16.03
C GLU A 77 13.29 46.44 14.56
N ALA A 78 13.16 45.48 13.64
CA ALA A 78 12.98 45.76 12.22
C ALA A 78 11.67 46.54 11.93
N LEU A 79 10.57 46.24 12.62
CA LEU A 79 9.31 46.99 12.49
C LEU A 79 9.44 48.45 12.95
N PHE A 80 10.28 48.71 13.94
CA PHE A 80 10.59 50.05 14.44
C PHE A 80 11.78 50.73 13.73
N GLY A 81 12.36 50.09 12.71
CA GLY A 81 13.52 50.61 11.99
C GLY A 81 14.80 50.71 12.83
N GLN A 82 14.90 49.94 13.92
CA GLN A 82 16.11 49.82 14.76
C GLN A 82 17.10 48.84 14.11
N GLU A 83 18.39 48.98 14.46
CA GLU A 83 19.39 47.96 14.14
C GLU A 83 19.08 46.67 14.92
N SER A 84 19.27 45.51 14.29
CA SER A 84 19.00 44.23 14.95
C SER A 84 20.03 43.92 16.03
N SER A 85 19.56 43.46 17.18
CA SER A 85 20.40 43.00 18.28
C SER A 85 21.22 41.75 17.92
N ASP A 86 22.45 41.69 18.42
CA ASP A 86 23.36 40.57 18.22
C ASP A 86 23.18 39.51 19.31
N TYR A 87 22.57 38.38 18.94
CA TYR A 87 22.37 37.21 19.81
C TYR A 87 23.36 36.07 19.52
N THR A 88 24.56 36.37 19.02
CA THR A 88 25.63 35.37 18.81
C THR A 88 26.00 34.60 20.07
N HIS A 89 25.94 35.23 21.25
CA HIS A 89 26.20 34.56 22.53
C HIS A 89 25.24 33.40 22.80
N LEU A 90 23.95 33.54 22.47
CA LEU A 90 22.97 32.45 22.59
C LEU A 90 23.34 31.27 21.69
N GLN A 91 23.82 31.52 20.47
CA GLN A 91 24.26 30.46 19.55
C GLN A 91 25.51 29.74 20.09
N GLN A 92 26.42 30.48 20.72
CA GLN A 92 27.59 29.90 21.38
C GLN A 92 27.18 29.04 22.57
N LEU A 93 26.28 29.55 23.43
CA LEU A 93 25.74 28.81 24.57
C LEU A 93 25.07 27.50 24.13
N GLN A 94 24.26 27.53 23.07
CA GLN A 94 23.66 26.33 22.50
C GLN A 94 24.72 25.32 22.01
N LYS A 95 25.77 25.80 21.36
CA LYS A 95 26.86 24.95 20.88
C LYS A 95 27.67 24.33 22.02
N GLU A 96 27.83 25.05 23.13
CA GLU A 96 28.50 24.58 24.35
C GLU A 96 27.62 23.59 25.14
N TRP A 97 26.31 23.79 25.11
CA TRP A 97 25.31 22.93 25.74
C TRP A 97 25.08 21.60 25.01
N GLU A 98 25.11 21.63 23.68
CA GLU A 98 24.76 20.50 22.81
C GLU A 98 25.41 19.16 23.22
N PRO A 99 26.74 19.08 23.51
CA PRO A 99 27.35 17.82 23.92
C PRO A 99 26.80 17.27 25.24
N PHE A 100 26.48 18.12 26.21
CA PHE A 100 25.89 17.70 27.48
C PHE A 100 24.47 17.19 27.27
N SER A 101 23.67 17.93 26.52
CA SER A 101 22.30 17.54 26.18
C SER A 101 22.26 16.16 25.51
N GLN A 102 23.07 16.00 24.45
CA GLN A 102 23.14 14.75 23.69
C GLN A 102 23.65 13.59 24.55
N LEU A 103 24.63 13.81 25.43
CA LEU A 103 25.11 12.77 26.34
C LEU A 103 24.00 12.28 27.25
N TRP A 104 23.41 13.17 28.04
CA TRP A 104 22.52 12.78 29.13
C TRP A 104 21.17 12.26 28.63
N VAL A 105 20.64 12.82 27.53
CA VAL A 105 19.46 12.26 26.85
C VAL A 105 19.75 10.85 26.34
N THR A 106 20.85 10.66 25.61
CA THR A 106 21.21 9.35 25.08
C THR A 106 21.48 8.34 26.20
N ALA A 107 22.18 8.74 27.26
CA ALA A 107 22.50 7.88 28.39
C ALA A 107 21.24 7.46 29.16
N TYR A 108 20.29 8.38 29.40
CA TYR A 108 19.03 8.07 30.07
C TYR A 108 18.24 7.00 29.30
N HIS A 109 17.98 7.26 28.01
CA HIS A 109 17.25 6.32 27.17
C HIS A 109 18.00 4.99 27.04
N TRP A 110 19.32 5.02 26.84
CA TRP A 110 20.13 3.82 26.74
C TRP A 110 20.02 2.92 27.97
N LEU A 111 20.16 3.48 29.19
CA LEU A 111 20.10 2.67 30.40
C LEU A 111 18.70 2.09 30.63
N GLU A 112 17.64 2.85 30.31
CA GLU A 112 16.26 2.38 30.44
C GLU A 112 15.95 1.27 29.40
N ASP A 113 16.32 1.51 28.14
CA ASP A 113 16.00 0.61 27.03
C ASP A 113 16.85 -0.66 27.03
N SER A 114 18.16 -0.55 27.29
CA SER A 114 19.05 -1.71 27.31
C SER A 114 18.67 -2.70 28.42
N GLU A 115 18.25 -2.21 29.58
CA GLU A 115 17.75 -3.05 30.67
C GLU A 115 16.46 -3.79 30.25
N LYS A 116 15.51 -3.07 29.64
CA LYS A 116 14.26 -3.66 29.11
C LYS A 116 14.53 -4.67 28.00
N TRP A 117 15.45 -4.40 27.08
CA TRP A 117 15.76 -5.33 25.99
C TRP A 117 16.50 -6.57 26.48
N MET A 118 17.38 -6.44 27.47
CA MET A 118 18.15 -7.57 28.00
C MET A 118 17.31 -8.48 28.89
N ASN A 119 16.52 -7.90 29.80
CA ASN A 119 15.85 -8.64 30.87
C ASN A 119 14.32 -8.71 30.72
N GLY A 120 13.73 -7.88 29.86
CA GLY A 120 12.29 -7.92 29.56
C GLY A 120 11.91 -9.03 28.57
N PRO A 121 10.61 -9.26 28.35
CA PRO A 121 10.12 -10.26 27.42
C PRO A 121 10.58 -9.94 26.00
N PHE A 122 11.27 -10.88 25.35
CA PHE A 122 11.83 -10.67 24.01
C PHE A 122 10.75 -10.35 22.99
N HIS A 123 9.54 -10.90 23.15
CA HIS A 123 8.41 -10.63 22.25
C HIS A 123 7.81 -9.22 22.36
N GLU A 124 8.17 -8.43 23.38
CA GLU A 124 7.77 -7.03 23.52
C GLU A 124 8.79 -6.07 22.90
N ILE A 125 9.98 -6.56 22.55
CA ILE A 125 11.01 -5.73 21.93
C ILE A 125 10.55 -5.29 20.54
N ASP A 126 10.45 -3.98 20.35
CA ASP A 126 10.39 -3.36 19.02
C ASP A 126 11.80 -3.37 18.42
N ALA A 127 12.02 -4.30 17.51
CA ALA A 127 13.32 -4.47 16.85
C ALA A 127 13.75 -3.25 16.03
N LYS A 128 12.80 -2.55 15.39
CA LYS A 128 13.10 -1.37 14.58
C LYS A 128 13.52 -0.21 15.48
N TYR A 129 12.80 0.01 16.57
CA TYR A 129 13.19 1.00 17.57
C TYR A 129 14.56 0.67 18.18
N CYS A 130 14.79 -0.60 18.55
CA CYS A 130 16.07 -1.05 19.11
C CYS A 130 17.24 -0.75 18.16
N GLU A 131 17.17 -1.17 16.90
CA GLU A 131 18.19 -0.91 15.89
C GLU A 131 18.45 0.60 15.71
N GLN A 132 17.39 1.39 15.64
CA GLN A 132 17.47 2.84 15.46
C GLN A 132 18.11 3.53 16.66
N SER A 133 17.70 3.19 17.89
CA SER A 133 18.24 3.76 19.12
C SER A 133 19.72 3.42 19.29
N VAL A 134 20.14 2.17 19.08
CA VAL A 134 21.55 1.74 19.21
C VAL A 134 22.40 2.43 18.14
N THR A 135 21.94 2.47 16.88
CA THR A 135 22.68 3.09 15.77
C THR A 135 22.81 4.61 15.93
N THR A 136 21.72 5.27 16.32
CA THR A 136 21.68 6.72 16.52
C THR A 136 22.50 7.10 17.75
N GLY A 137 22.32 6.39 18.87
CA GLY A 137 23.09 6.59 20.10
C GLY A 137 24.59 6.45 19.89
N ALA A 138 25.05 5.43 19.16
CA ALA A 138 26.46 5.24 18.84
C ALA A 138 27.04 6.43 18.04
N LYS A 139 26.30 6.92 17.03
CA LYS A 139 26.71 8.08 16.21
C LYS A 139 26.70 9.38 17.01
N THR A 140 25.68 9.57 17.83
CA THR A 140 25.55 10.74 18.71
C THR A 140 26.69 10.79 19.70
N LEU A 141 26.94 9.71 20.46
CA LEU A 141 28.01 9.67 21.45
C LEU A 141 29.40 9.76 20.82
N PHE A 142 29.61 9.25 19.61
CA PHE A 142 30.86 9.49 18.90
C PHE A 142 31.13 10.98 18.65
N LYS A 143 30.11 11.75 18.24
CA LYS A 143 30.23 13.21 18.07
C LYS A 143 30.37 13.92 19.41
N THR A 144 29.60 13.51 20.42
CA THR A 144 29.61 14.08 21.77
C THR A 144 30.97 13.92 22.43
N VAL A 145 31.58 12.73 22.38
CA VAL A 145 32.93 12.47 22.90
C VAL A 145 33.95 13.42 22.26
N LYS A 146 33.93 13.56 20.92
CA LYS A 146 34.81 14.51 20.21
C LYS A 146 34.55 15.98 20.57
N GLY A 147 33.31 16.32 20.90
CA GLY A 147 32.93 17.66 21.37
C GLY A 147 33.48 17.95 22.75
N LEU A 148 33.30 17.02 23.69
CA LEU A 148 33.75 17.12 25.08
C LEU A 148 35.27 17.02 25.22
N GLU A 149 35.99 16.34 24.32
CA GLU A 149 37.47 16.30 24.30
C GLU A 149 38.12 17.68 24.12
N LYS A 150 37.38 18.65 23.56
CA LYS A 150 37.86 20.03 23.39
C LYS A 150 37.73 20.87 24.66
N ARG A 151 37.07 20.34 25.69
CA ARG A 151 36.78 21.03 26.95
C ARG A 151 37.68 20.48 28.06
N GLU A 152 38.43 21.36 28.72
CA GLU A 152 39.34 20.98 29.80
C GLU A 152 38.60 20.66 31.11
N ASP A 153 37.44 21.29 31.33
CA ASP A 153 36.59 21.17 32.52
C ASP A 153 35.70 19.90 32.53
N ALA A 154 35.55 19.23 31.39
CA ALA A 154 34.58 18.15 31.20
C ALA A 154 35.13 16.73 31.43
N GLY A 155 36.31 16.56 32.05
CA GLY A 155 37.00 15.27 32.13
C GLY A 155 36.17 14.12 32.72
N LYS A 156 35.35 14.39 33.74
CA LYS A 156 34.47 13.38 34.36
C LYS A 156 33.31 12.98 33.44
N VAL A 157 32.65 13.98 32.85
CA VAL A 157 31.53 13.80 31.91
C VAL A 157 32.00 13.09 30.62
N LEU A 158 33.21 13.41 30.17
CA LEU A 158 33.86 12.73 29.04
C LEU A 158 34.07 11.24 29.32
N GLN A 159 34.45 10.86 30.54
CA GLN A 159 34.58 9.44 30.89
C GLN A 159 33.21 8.75 30.85
N ILE A 160 32.16 9.37 31.41
CA ILE A 160 30.78 8.84 31.33
C ILE A 160 30.36 8.65 29.86
N ALA A 161 30.62 9.63 28.99
CA ALA A 161 30.32 9.52 27.58
C ALA A 161 31.03 8.34 26.90
N ARG A 162 32.30 8.10 27.25
CA ARG A 162 33.07 6.93 26.77
C ARG A 162 32.51 5.62 27.29
N ASP A 163 32.12 5.56 28.56
CA ASP A 163 31.57 4.36 29.19
C ASP A 163 30.23 3.96 28.56
N ILE A 164 29.29 4.91 28.42
CA ILE A 164 28.00 4.66 27.76
C ILE A 164 28.22 4.27 26.30
N LYS A 165 29.11 4.95 25.58
CA LYS A 165 29.44 4.57 24.20
C LYS A 165 29.98 3.13 24.14
N GLY A 166 30.86 2.74 25.06
CA GLY A 166 31.38 1.38 25.16
C GLY A 166 30.29 0.34 25.39
N GLN A 167 29.28 0.66 26.21
CA GLN A 167 28.11 -0.22 26.41
C GLN A 167 27.29 -0.37 25.11
N ILE A 168 27.01 0.74 24.41
CA ILE A 168 26.29 0.69 23.12
C ILE A 168 27.08 -0.12 22.08
N ASP A 169 28.40 0.11 21.99
CA ASP A 169 29.28 -0.62 21.07
C ASP A 169 29.31 -2.13 21.40
N ALA A 170 29.26 -2.49 22.69
CA ALA A 170 29.21 -3.90 23.12
C ALA A 170 27.85 -4.58 22.84
N PHE A 171 26.77 -3.79 22.76
CA PHE A 171 25.43 -4.30 22.43
C PHE A 171 25.17 -4.38 20.92
N GLN A 172 25.86 -3.59 20.11
CA GLN A 172 25.72 -3.59 18.64
C GLN A 172 25.67 -5.00 18.01
N PRO A 173 26.51 -5.97 18.40
CA PRO A 173 26.45 -7.35 17.88
C PRO A 173 25.14 -8.10 18.18
N TYR A 174 24.35 -7.67 19.16
CA TYR A 174 23.07 -8.28 19.52
C TYR A 174 21.91 -7.77 18.65
N VAL A 175 22.05 -6.59 18.06
CA VAL A 175 20.99 -5.96 17.26
C VAL A 175 20.52 -6.85 16.11
N PRO A 176 21.39 -7.49 15.29
CA PRO A 176 20.93 -8.36 14.22
C PRO A 176 20.19 -9.61 14.69
N ILE A 177 20.49 -10.10 15.91
CA ILE A 177 19.75 -11.22 16.52
C ILE A 177 18.32 -10.75 16.85
N VAL A 178 18.20 -9.57 17.46
CA VAL A 178 16.90 -8.96 17.78
C VAL A 178 16.10 -8.74 16.50
N THR A 179 16.67 -8.09 15.48
CA THR A 179 15.95 -7.81 14.22
C THR A 179 15.58 -9.07 13.45
N GLY A 180 16.46 -10.07 13.42
CA GLY A 180 16.20 -11.35 12.75
C GLY A 180 15.08 -12.14 13.42
N LEU A 181 15.16 -12.35 14.74
CA LEU A 181 14.20 -13.19 15.47
C LEU A 181 12.88 -12.48 15.77
N ARG A 182 12.84 -11.15 15.78
CA ARG A 182 11.60 -10.36 15.90
C ARG A 182 10.94 -10.07 14.57
N ASN A 183 11.43 -10.62 13.47
CA ASN A 183 10.78 -10.49 12.19
C ASN A 183 9.35 -11.09 12.26
N PRO A 184 8.29 -10.34 11.92
CA PRO A 184 6.91 -10.84 11.98
C PRO A 184 6.64 -12.05 11.07
N GLY A 185 7.51 -12.29 10.09
CA GLY A 185 7.46 -13.45 9.21
C GLY A 185 7.98 -14.75 9.85
N MET A 186 8.52 -14.69 11.07
CA MET A 186 8.94 -15.86 11.81
C MET A 186 7.75 -16.81 12.03
N ARG A 187 8.00 -18.10 11.81
CA ARG A 187 7.05 -19.21 11.90
C ARG A 187 7.78 -20.39 12.51
N GLU A 188 7.06 -21.42 12.92
CA GLU A 188 7.63 -22.62 13.57
C GLU A 188 8.84 -23.18 12.81
N ARG A 189 8.74 -23.36 11.48
CA ARG A 189 9.84 -23.80 10.61
C ARG A 189 11.14 -22.98 10.72
N HIS A 190 11.03 -21.69 11.03
CA HIS A 190 12.17 -20.79 11.22
C HIS A 190 12.77 -20.98 12.60
N TRP A 191 11.92 -21.07 13.62
CA TRP A 191 12.33 -21.37 15.00
C TRP A 191 13.00 -22.75 15.13
N THR A 192 12.52 -23.75 14.40
CA THR A 192 13.18 -25.06 14.31
C THR A 192 14.60 -24.94 13.76
N GLN A 193 14.80 -24.17 12.68
CA GLN A 193 16.14 -23.95 12.11
C GLN A 193 17.07 -23.21 13.07
N VAL A 194 16.56 -22.21 13.80
CA VAL A 194 17.33 -21.52 14.85
C VAL A 194 17.69 -22.48 15.99
N SER A 195 16.75 -23.32 16.40
CA SER A 195 16.96 -24.32 17.47
C SER A 195 18.02 -25.35 17.08
N GLU A 196 17.96 -25.87 15.86
CA GLU A 196 18.96 -26.81 15.31
C GLU A 196 20.34 -26.18 15.23
N LEU A 197 20.42 -24.90 14.85
CA LEU A 197 21.67 -24.17 14.73
C LEU A 197 22.36 -23.95 16.09
N VAL A 198 21.58 -23.61 17.11
CA VAL A 198 22.07 -23.32 18.46
C VAL A 198 22.19 -24.60 19.32
N GLY A 199 21.65 -25.72 18.85
CA GLY A 199 21.65 -27.01 19.55
C GLY A 199 20.75 -27.04 20.80
N ASN A 200 19.87 -26.05 20.95
CA ASN A 200 18.96 -25.90 22.08
C ASN A 200 17.58 -25.50 21.56
N GLU A 201 16.53 -25.84 22.29
CA GLU A 201 15.17 -25.43 21.92
C GLU A 201 15.02 -23.91 22.09
N VAL A 202 14.68 -23.22 20.99
CA VAL A 202 14.46 -21.77 20.94
C VAL A 202 13.11 -21.51 20.28
N ASN A 203 12.13 -21.06 21.06
CA ASN A 203 10.82 -20.70 20.53
C ASN A 203 10.14 -19.60 21.36
N PRO A 204 9.12 -18.90 20.81
CA PRO A 204 8.40 -17.82 21.49
C PRO A 204 7.66 -18.21 22.78
N ASN A 205 7.43 -19.50 23.03
CA ASN A 205 6.65 -20.00 24.15
C ASN A 205 7.52 -20.40 25.35
N MET A 206 8.84 -20.16 25.31
CA MET A 206 9.75 -20.46 26.42
C MET A 206 9.46 -19.56 27.64
N GLU A 207 9.56 -20.12 28.85
CA GLU A 207 9.35 -19.37 30.11
C GLU A 207 10.39 -18.24 30.30
N GLU A 208 11.64 -18.45 29.90
CA GLU A 208 12.72 -17.45 29.99
C GLU A 208 13.04 -16.80 28.63
N PHE A 209 12.03 -16.36 27.88
CA PHE A 209 12.19 -15.76 26.55
C PHE A 209 12.72 -14.32 26.62
N THR A 210 14.01 -14.14 26.94
CA THR A 210 14.70 -12.84 27.06
C THR A 210 15.95 -12.79 26.16
N LEU A 211 16.41 -11.60 25.74
CA LEU A 211 17.65 -11.48 24.94
C LEU A 211 18.87 -12.01 25.71
N LYS A 212 18.91 -11.82 27.03
CA LYS A 212 19.99 -12.34 27.87
C LYS A 212 20.08 -13.87 27.82
N SER A 213 18.94 -14.56 27.88
CA SER A 213 18.90 -16.03 27.74
C SER A 213 19.49 -16.47 26.38
N PHE A 214 19.13 -15.77 25.32
CA PHE A 214 19.59 -16.05 23.96
C PHE A 214 21.09 -15.86 23.79
N ILE A 215 21.65 -14.81 24.40
CA ILE A 215 23.09 -14.60 24.43
C ILE A 215 23.78 -15.75 25.18
N SER A 216 23.23 -16.19 26.33
CA SER A 216 23.80 -17.32 27.08
C SER A 216 23.75 -18.66 26.34
N LEU A 217 22.82 -18.81 25.41
CA LEU A 217 22.71 -19.99 24.54
C LEU A 217 23.74 -19.98 23.38
N GLY A 218 24.55 -18.93 23.23
CA GLY A 218 25.60 -18.88 22.22
C GLY A 218 25.13 -18.36 20.85
N MET A 219 23.99 -17.66 20.77
CA MET A 219 23.49 -17.11 19.50
C MET A 219 24.46 -16.13 18.80
N LEU A 220 25.40 -15.56 19.55
CA LEU A 220 26.44 -14.67 19.01
C LEU A 220 27.34 -15.34 17.96
N ASP A 221 27.57 -16.64 18.08
CA ASP A 221 28.39 -17.39 17.11
C ASP A 221 27.65 -17.60 15.78
N HIS A 222 26.35 -17.31 15.76
CA HIS A 222 25.42 -17.63 14.68
C HIS A 222 24.68 -16.39 14.13
N VAL A 223 25.15 -15.19 14.44
CA VAL A 223 24.49 -13.90 14.09
C VAL A 223 24.14 -13.82 12.59
N SER A 224 25.08 -14.15 11.71
CA SER A 224 24.86 -14.07 10.25
C SER A 224 23.70 -14.96 9.82
N THR A 225 23.69 -16.22 10.26
CA THR A 225 22.68 -17.19 9.87
C THR A 225 21.31 -16.87 10.49
N ILE A 226 21.27 -16.37 11.72
CA ILE A 226 20.04 -15.91 12.36
C ILE A 226 19.44 -14.72 11.60
N SER A 227 20.28 -13.76 11.20
CA SER A 227 19.87 -12.63 10.36
C SER A 227 19.31 -13.12 9.02
N ASP A 228 19.99 -14.06 8.36
CA ASP A 228 19.53 -14.63 7.09
C ASP A 228 18.18 -15.35 7.22
N ILE A 229 17.96 -16.08 8.32
CA ILE A 229 16.67 -16.72 8.62
C ILE A 229 15.59 -15.65 8.81
N GLY A 230 15.87 -14.60 9.57
CA GLY A 230 14.96 -13.48 9.77
C GLY A 230 14.59 -12.78 8.47
N ASP A 231 15.58 -12.45 7.64
CA ASP A 231 15.39 -11.83 6.34
C ASP A 231 14.56 -12.71 5.39
N ARG A 232 14.86 -14.02 5.36
CA ARG A 232 14.06 -14.98 4.59
C ARG A 232 12.61 -14.99 5.07
N SER A 233 12.41 -15.02 6.38
CA SER A 233 11.07 -15.04 6.98
C SER A 233 10.25 -13.79 6.60
N GLY A 234 10.88 -12.61 6.56
CA GLY A 234 10.23 -11.37 6.12
C GLY A 234 9.81 -11.41 4.65
N LYS A 235 10.65 -11.99 3.78
CA LYS A 235 10.33 -12.16 2.36
C LYS A 235 9.22 -13.18 2.14
N GLU A 236 9.21 -14.25 2.92
CA GLU A 236 8.11 -15.23 2.93
C GLU A 236 6.79 -14.58 3.37
N LEU A 237 6.79 -13.77 4.43
CA LEU A 237 5.60 -13.03 4.88
C LEU A 237 5.07 -12.06 3.81
N SER A 238 5.96 -11.43 3.06
CA SER A 238 5.56 -10.55 1.96
C SER A 238 4.76 -11.32 0.90
N ILE A 239 5.18 -12.55 0.57
CA ILE A 239 4.46 -13.42 -0.37
C ILE A 239 3.11 -13.82 0.22
N GLU A 240 3.09 -14.29 1.47
CA GLU A 240 1.86 -14.69 2.18
C GLU A 240 0.83 -13.55 2.22
N THR A 241 1.29 -12.34 2.57
CA THR A 241 0.46 -11.14 2.67
C THR A 241 -0.07 -10.73 1.30
N GLN A 242 0.79 -10.73 0.27
CA GLN A 242 0.38 -10.35 -1.07
C GLN A 242 -0.61 -11.36 -1.66
N LEU A 243 -0.42 -12.66 -1.46
CA LEU A 243 -1.36 -13.70 -1.89
C LEU A 243 -2.71 -13.56 -1.18
N THR A 244 -2.69 -13.37 0.15
CA THR A 244 -3.90 -13.16 0.95
C THR A 244 -4.67 -11.91 0.50
N ASN A 245 -3.95 -10.81 0.21
CA ASN A 245 -4.56 -9.57 -0.25
C ASN A 245 -5.18 -9.73 -1.65
N MET A 246 -4.51 -10.45 -2.56
CA MET A 246 -5.06 -10.76 -3.89
C MET A 246 -6.36 -11.56 -3.77
N MET A 247 -6.39 -12.58 -2.91
CA MET A 247 -7.60 -13.37 -2.67
C MET A 247 -8.73 -12.53 -2.07
N ARG A 248 -8.45 -11.67 -1.09
CA ARG A 248 -9.45 -10.79 -0.46
C ARG A 248 -10.00 -9.71 -1.39
N ALA A 249 -9.22 -9.26 -2.37
CA ALA A 249 -9.69 -8.28 -3.35
C ALA A 249 -10.94 -8.76 -4.11
N TRP A 250 -11.13 -10.07 -4.22
CA TRP A 250 -12.29 -10.69 -4.86
C TRP A 250 -13.58 -10.63 -4.04
N ASP A 251 -13.51 -10.41 -2.72
CA ASP A 251 -14.69 -10.40 -1.85
C ASP A 251 -15.68 -9.28 -2.22
N SER A 252 -15.14 -8.15 -2.72
CA SER A 252 -15.95 -7.01 -3.19
C SER A 252 -16.31 -7.08 -4.68
N MET A 253 -15.72 -8.01 -5.45
CA MET A 253 -15.88 -8.05 -6.90
C MET A 253 -17.14 -8.80 -7.31
N LYS A 254 -18.06 -8.08 -7.95
CA LYS A 254 -19.35 -8.61 -8.38
C LYS A 254 -19.69 -8.17 -9.78
N PHE A 255 -20.29 -9.06 -10.56
CA PHE A 255 -20.90 -8.69 -11.83
C PHE A 255 -22.20 -7.92 -11.60
N ASP A 256 -22.46 -6.91 -12.42
CA ASP A 256 -23.77 -6.27 -12.45
C ASP A 256 -24.70 -7.04 -13.39
N CYS A 257 -25.74 -7.63 -12.81
CA CYS A 257 -26.82 -8.32 -13.49
C CYS A 257 -28.19 -7.89 -12.94
N SER A 258 -28.29 -6.67 -12.41
CA SER A 258 -29.48 -6.16 -11.70
C SER A 258 -30.75 -6.10 -12.55
N GLU A 259 -30.60 -5.78 -13.85
CA GLU A 259 -31.73 -5.53 -14.75
C GLU A 259 -31.79 -6.55 -15.90
N PRO A 260 -32.99 -7.07 -16.23
CA PRO A 260 -33.19 -7.88 -17.43
C PRO A 260 -32.77 -7.16 -18.71
N TYR A 261 -32.22 -7.91 -19.65
CA TYR A 261 -31.84 -7.43 -20.96
C TYR A 261 -33.08 -7.26 -21.86
N ARG A 262 -33.43 -6.00 -22.14
CA ARG A 262 -34.57 -5.65 -23.02
C ARG A 262 -35.84 -6.40 -22.55
N THR A 263 -36.56 -7.02 -23.48
CA THR A 263 -37.78 -7.82 -23.24
C THR A 263 -37.50 -9.32 -23.14
N THR A 264 -36.24 -9.74 -22.99
CA THR A 264 -35.84 -11.15 -23.16
C THR A 264 -36.00 -12.01 -21.91
N GLU A 265 -36.45 -11.45 -20.78
CA GLU A 265 -36.59 -12.12 -19.46
C GLU A 265 -35.29 -12.79 -18.94
N THR A 266 -34.12 -12.43 -19.48
CA THR A 266 -32.80 -12.91 -19.05
C THR A 266 -31.84 -11.74 -18.86
N TYR A 267 -30.66 -11.99 -18.28
CA TYR A 267 -29.66 -10.96 -17.95
C TYR A 267 -28.46 -11.00 -18.91
N ILE A 268 -27.61 -9.97 -18.84
CA ILE A 268 -26.29 -9.92 -19.47
C ILE A 268 -25.24 -9.50 -18.42
N LEU A 269 -23.99 -9.90 -18.62
CA LEU A 269 -22.84 -9.41 -17.87
C LEU A 269 -22.62 -7.93 -18.14
N LYS A 270 -22.60 -7.14 -17.07
CA LYS A 270 -22.11 -5.76 -17.05
C LYS A 270 -20.99 -5.63 -16.01
N GLY A 271 -20.11 -4.64 -16.20
CA GLY A 271 -18.98 -4.41 -15.30
C GLY A 271 -17.85 -5.43 -15.42
N ALA A 272 -17.74 -6.13 -16.56
CA ALA A 272 -16.68 -7.12 -16.76
C ALA A 272 -15.28 -6.48 -16.86
N ASP A 273 -15.18 -5.21 -17.26
CA ASP A 273 -13.90 -4.52 -17.45
C ASP A 273 -13.07 -4.44 -16.16
N GLU A 274 -13.72 -4.17 -15.01
CA GLU A 274 -13.04 -4.14 -13.70
C GLU A 274 -12.54 -5.53 -13.29
N VAL A 275 -13.33 -6.57 -13.57
CA VAL A 275 -12.95 -7.97 -13.31
C VAL A 275 -11.76 -8.37 -14.20
N ILE A 276 -11.80 -8.04 -15.49
CA ILE A 276 -10.70 -8.33 -16.44
C ILE A 276 -9.41 -7.64 -15.96
N ALA A 277 -9.49 -6.35 -15.65
CA ALA A 277 -8.33 -5.59 -15.17
C ALA A 277 -7.70 -6.22 -13.91
N LEU A 278 -8.53 -6.67 -12.97
CA LEU A 278 -8.05 -7.35 -11.76
C LEU A 278 -7.42 -8.71 -12.05
N ILE A 279 -8.00 -9.51 -12.96
CA ILE A 279 -7.42 -10.80 -13.38
C ILE A 279 -6.04 -10.57 -13.99
N ASP A 280 -5.92 -9.65 -14.94
CA ASP A 280 -4.67 -9.38 -15.65
C ASP A 280 -3.57 -8.90 -14.69
N GLU A 281 -3.91 -7.98 -13.78
CA GLU A 281 -2.99 -7.52 -12.73
C GLU A 281 -2.53 -8.69 -11.86
N GLN A 282 -3.47 -9.49 -11.34
CA GLN A 282 -3.13 -10.57 -10.42
C GLN A 282 -2.40 -11.72 -11.11
N ILE A 283 -2.61 -11.97 -12.41
CA ILE A 283 -1.81 -12.95 -13.19
C ILE A 283 -0.34 -12.54 -13.17
N VAL A 284 -0.04 -11.28 -13.48
CA VAL A 284 1.34 -10.76 -13.50
C VAL A 284 1.97 -10.84 -12.10
N VAL A 285 1.23 -10.44 -11.07
CA VAL A 285 1.73 -10.48 -9.68
C VAL A 285 1.96 -11.91 -9.21
N THR A 286 1.03 -12.83 -9.49
CA THR A 286 1.16 -14.25 -9.13
C THR A 286 2.35 -14.90 -9.85
N GLN A 287 2.55 -14.58 -11.13
CA GLN A 287 3.70 -15.06 -11.90
C GLN A 287 5.03 -14.58 -11.28
N ALA A 288 5.10 -13.32 -10.82
CA ALA A 288 6.27 -12.82 -10.11
C ALA A 288 6.54 -13.60 -8.81
N MET A 289 5.49 -14.00 -8.06
CA MET A 289 5.63 -14.86 -6.88
C MET A 289 6.16 -16.26 -7.24
N GLN A 290 5.71 -16.84 -8.36
CA GLN A 290 6.20 -18.15 -8.82
C GLN A 290 7.71 -18.16 -9.12
N PHE A 291 8.28 -17.03 -9.49
CA PHE A 291 9.73 -16.89 -9.71
C PHE A 291 10.51 -16.44 -8.47
N SER A 292 9.83 -16.13 -7.37
CA SER A 292 10.51 -15.74 -6.13
C SER A 292 11.25 -16.94 -5.53
N PRO A 293 12.53 -16.80 -5.13
CA PRO A 293 13.27 -17.87 -4.47
C PRO A 293 12.71 -18.21 -3.07
N PHE A 294 11.79 -17.40 -2.55
CA PHE A 294 11.16 -17.57 -1.24
C PHE A 294 9.75 -18.18 -1.31
N ASN A 295 9.30 -18.61 -2.49
CA ASN A 295 7.95 -19.13 -2.68
C ASN A 295 7.74 -20.55 -2.15
N LYS A 296 8.81 -21.28 -1.82
CA LYS A 296 8.77 -22.71 -1.52
C LYS A 296 7.68 -23.12 -0.51
N PRO A 297 7.44 -22.39 0.60
CA PRO A 297 6.38 -22.74 1.55
C PRO A 297 4.95 -22.57 0.99
N PHE A 298 4.78 -21.72 -0.02
CA PHE A 298 3.48 -21.33 -0.58
C PHE A 298 3.30 -21.80 -2.03
N LYS A 299 4.20 -22.66 -2.53
CA LYS A 299 4.26 -23.04 -3.94
C LYS A 299 2.93 -23.60 -4.44
N ASP A 300 2.36 -24.55 -3.72
CA ASP A 300 1.11 -25.20 -4.12
C ASP A 300 -0.06 -24.21 -4.11
N GLU A 301 -0.10 -23.29 -3.15
CA GLU A 301 -1.14 -22.25 -3.06
C GLU A 301 -1.02 -21.23 -4.19
N ILE A 302 0.21 -20.79 -4.52
CA ILE A 302 0.49 -19.87 -5.62
C ILE A 302 0.15 -20.53 -6.96
N ASP A 303 0.56 -21.79 -7.18
CA ASP A 303 0.31 -22.51 -8.42
C ASP A 303 -1.20 -22.74 -8.62
N ALA A 304 -1.92 -23.16 -7.57
CA ALA A 304 -3.38 -23.30 -7.63
C ALA A 304 -4.11 -21.96 -7.87
N TRP A 305 -3.58 -20.86 -7.32
CA TRP A 305 -4.13 -19.53 -7.58
C TRP A 305 -3.87 -19.08 -9.02
N ALA A 306 -2.68 -19.31 -9.55
CA ALA A 306 -2.33 -19.01 -10.94
C ALA A 306 -3.24 -19.78 -11.92
N GLU A 307 -3.42 -21.09 -11.71
CA GLU A 307 -4.32 -21.92 -12.53
C GLU A 307 -5.76 -21.40 -12.48
N LYS A 308 -6.25 -21.01 -11.30
CA LYS A 308 -7.59 -20.44 -11.15
C LYS A 308 -7.74 -19.12 -11.90
N LEU A 309 -6.77 -18.21 -11.80
CA LEU A 309 -6.81 -16.92 -12.51
C LEU A 309 -6.79 -17.10 -14.03
N LEU A 310 -5.95 -18.01 -14.56
CA LEU A 310 -5.90 -18.33 -15.98
C LEU A 310 -7.24 -18.92 -16.47
N TYR A 311 -7.78 -19.88 -15.72
CA TYR A 311 -9.09 -20.46 -16.02
C TYR A 311 -10.19 -19.38 -16.06
N MET A 312 -10.20 -18.47 -15.09
CA MET A 312 -11.17 -17.37 -15.05
C MET A 312 -11.01 -16.41 -16.23
N SER A 313 -9.77 -16.09 -16.62
CA SER A 313 -9.48 -15.23 -17.78
C SER A 313 -10.07 -15.83 -19.06
N GLU A 314 -9.74 -17.09 -19.34
CA GLU A 314 -10.27 -17.81 -20.52
C GLU A 314 -11.79 -17.97 -20.46
N CYS A 315 -12.33 -18.27 -19.27
CA CYS A 315 -13.76 -18.41 -19.07
C CYS A 315 -14.50 -17.10 -19.33
N LEU A 316 -13.96 -15.97 -18.88
CA LEU A 316 -14.60 -14.66 -19.05
C LEU A 316 -14.52 -14.18 -20.50
N ASP A 317 -13.41 -14.40 -21.21
CA ASP A 317 -13.33 -14.09 -22.64
C ASP A 317 -14.33 -14.93 -23.45
N GLY A 318 -14.38 -16.24 -23.20
CA GLY A 318 -15.35 -17.15 -23.81
C GLY A 318 -16.79 -16.71 -23.54
N TRP A 319 -17.11 -16.34 -22.29
CA TRP A 319 -18.43 -15.85 -21.88
C TRP A 319 -18.80 -14.55 -22.62
N LEU A 320 -17.89 -13.57 -22.67
CA LEU A 320 -18.13 -12.29 -23.35
C LEU A 320 -18.25 -12.44 -24.87
N LYS A 321 -17.56 -13.42 -25.48
CA LYS A 321 -17.74 -13.77 -26.89
C LYS A 321 -19.15 -14.33 -27.13
N VAL A 322 -19.61 -15.26 -26.29
CA VAL A 322 -20.99 -15.79 -26.36
C VAL A 322 -22.00 -14.68 -26.18
N GLN A 323 -21.81 -13.79 -25.21
CA GLN A 323 -22.71 -12.66 -24.97
C GLN A 323 -22.88 -11.79 -26.21
N ARG A 324 -21.77 -11.38 -26.84
CA ARG A 324 -21.77 -10.55 -28.05
C ARG A 324 -22.53 -11.23 -29.19
N ALA A 325 -22.23 -12.50 -29.45
CA ALA A 325 -22.90 -13.26 -30.50
C ALA A 325 -24.38 -13.51 -30.20
N TRP A 326 -24.72 -13.84 -28.94
CA TRP A 326 -26.10 -14.05 -28.51
C TRP A 326 -26.93 -12.78 -28.62
N MET A 327 -26.41 -11.61 -28.21
CA MET A 327 -27.11 -10.33 -28.33
C MET A 327 -27.44 -9.96 -29.78
N TYR A 328 -26.57 -10.34 -30.72
CA TYR A 328 -26.80 -10.15 -32.15
C TYR A 328 -27.87 -11.12 -32.68
N LEU A 329 -27.74 -12.41 -32.36
CA LEU A 329 -28.58 -13.47 -32.92
C LEU A 329 -29.96 -13.59 -32.26
N GLN A 330 -30.10 -13.19 -31.00
CA GLN A 330 -31.35 -13.30 -30.25
C GLN A 330 -32.53 -12.64 -30.94
N PRO A 331 -32.50 -11.34 -31.32
CA PRO A 331 -33.63 -10.72 -32.01
C PRO A 331 -33.92 -11.36 -33.38
N ILE A 332 -32.89 -11.90 -34.06
CA ILE A 332 -33.00 -12.51 -35.38
C ILE A 332 -33.74 -13.85 -35.30
N PHE A 333 -33.33 -14.71 -34.37
CA PHE A 333 -33.91 -16.05 -34.19
C PHE A 333 -35.17 -16.06 -33.29
N ASP A 334 -35.56 -14.93 -32.73
CA ASP A 334 -36.90 -14.73 -32.14
C ASP A 334 -37.99 -14.68 -33.23
N SER A 335 -37.63 -14.29 -34.46
CA SER A 335 -38.56 -14.29 -35.59
C SER A 335 -38.98 -15.72 -35.98
N PRO A 336 -40.29 -16.04 -35.94
CA PRO A 336 -40.80 -17.36 -36.34
C PRO A 336 -40.53 -17.69 -37.81
N ASP A 337 -40.36 -16.67 -38.65
CA ASP A 337 -40.15 -16.85 -40.09
C ASP A 337 -38.68 -17.18 -40.39
N ILE A 338 -37.71 -16.55 -39.72
CA ILE A 338 -36.30 -16.94 -39.79
C ILE A 338 -36.10 -18.36 -39.26
N MET A 339 -36.76 -18.70 -38.14
CA MET A 339 -36.73 -20.06 -37.57
C MET A 339 -37.24 -21.15 -38.52
N LYS A 340 -38.15 -20.82 -39.46
CA LYS A 340 -38.62 -21.76 -40.49
C LYS A 340 -37.65 -21.90 -41.66
N GLN A 341 -36.95 -20.83 -42.01
CA GLN A 341 -35.97 -20.83 -43.11
C GLN A 341 -34.64 -21.47 -42.70
N LEU A 342 -34.25 -21.31 -41.42
CA LEU A 342 -33.01 -21.83 -40.85
C LEU A 342 -33.29 -22.77 -39.65
N PRO A 343 -33.92 -23.94 -39.89
CA PRO A 343 -34.35 -24.84 -38.80
C PRO A 343 -33.18 -25.52 -38.09
N THR A 344 -32.04 -25.72 -38.75
CA THR A 344 -30.85 -26.37 -38.16
C THR A 344 -30.12 -25.40 -37.25
N GLU A 345 -29.87 -24.19 -37.73
CA GLU A 345 -29.23 -23.08 -37.02
C GLU A 345 -30.13 -22.64 -35.86
N GLY A 346 -31.44 -22.53 -36.08
CA GLY A 346 -32.40 -22.17 -35.03
C GLY A 346 -32.43 -23.19 -33.88
N LYS A 347 -32.25 -24.50 -34.16
CA LYS A 347 -32.12 -25.52 -33.09
C LYS A 347 -30.83 -25.34 -32.29
N LYS A 348 -29.69 -25.08 -32.94
CA LYS A 348 -28.41 -24.80 -32.29
C LYS A 348 -28.48 -23.53 -31.43
N PHE A 349 -29.03 -22.46 -31.98
CA PHE A 349 -29.22 -21.20 -31.26
C PHE A 349 -30.07 -21.40 -30.00
N ARG A 350 -31.20 -22.12 -30.10
CA ARG A 350 -32.05 -22.43 -28.92
C ARG A 350 -31.34 -23.24 -27.84
N LEU A 351 -30.43 -24.15 -28.22
CA LEU A 351 -29.64 -24.90 -27.26
C LEU A 351 -28.69 -23.96 -26.48
N VAL A 352 -28.01 -23.06 -27.20
CA VAL A 352 -27.13 -22.06 -26.58
C VAL A 352 -27.94 -21.07 -25.73
N ASP A 353 -29.08 -20.59 -26.21
CA ASP A 353 -29.98 -19.69 -25.48
C ASP A 353 -30.47 -20.31 -24.16
N SER A 354 -30.81 -21.60 -24.16
CA SER A 354 -31.18 -22.30 -22.93
C SER A 354 -30.04 -22.35 -21.91
N LYS A 355 -28.81 -22.66 -22.36
CA LYS A 355 -27.61 -22.67 -21.50
C LYS A 355 -27.28 -21.27 -20.98
N TRP A 356 -27.39 -20.26 -21.83
CA TRP A 356 -27.22 -18.86 -21.50
C TRP A 356 -28.16 -18.45 -20.36
N ARG A 357 -29.47 -18.66 -20.54
CA ARG A 357 -30.49 -18.31 -19.54
C ARG A 357 -30.27 -19.01 -18.20
N GLN A 358 -29.94 -20.30 -18.22
CA GLN A 358 -29.64 -21.06 -16.99
C GLN A 358 -28.43 -20.48 -16.25
N THR A 359 -27.37 -20.13 -16.99
CA THR A 359 -26.14 -19.59 -16.39
C THR A 359 -26.35 -18.18 -15.85
N MET A 360 -27.03 -17.32 -16.61
CA MET A 360 -27.36 -15.96 -16.18
C MET A 360 -28.33 -15.94 -15.00
N ALA A 361 -29.25 -16.89 -14.90
CA ALA A 361 -30.13 -17.04 -13.73
C ALA A 361 -29.34 -17.43 -12.47
N ARG A 362 -28.34 -18.31 -12.59
CA ARG A 362 -27.43 -18.66 -11.47
C ARG A 362 -26.57 -17.47 -11.07
N LEU A 363 -26.02 -16.75 -12.05
CA LEU A 363 -25.23 -15.56 -11.80
C LEU A 363 -26.04 -14.45 -11.11
N HIS A 364 -27.31 -14.28 -11.48
CA HIS A 364 -28.20 -13.34 -10.80
C HIS A 364 -28.41 -13.68 -9.31
N GLN A 365 -28.45 -14.98 -8.97
CA GLN A 365 -28.54 -15.42 -7.57
C GLN A 365 -27.21 -15.23 -6.81
N ASN A 366 -26.08 -15.37 -7.49
CA ASN A 366 -24.75 -15.20 -6.92
C ASN A 366 -23.82 -14.46 -7.88
N SER A 367 -23.71 -13.15 -7.67
CA SER A 367 -22.97 -12.24 -8.55
C SER A 367 -21.47 -12.17 -8.25
N ALA A 368 -20.94 -12.92 -7.27
CA ALA A 368 -19.52 -12.89 -6.92
C ALA A 368 -18.66 -13.38 -8.10
N ALA A 369 -17.83 -12.50 -8.64
CA ALA A 369 -17.11 -12.74 -9.90
C ALA A 369 -16.19 -13.96 -9.82
N LEU A 370 -15.47 -14.12 -8.70
CA LEU A 370 -14.59 -15.26 -8.45
C LEU A 370 -15.33 -16.58 -8.54
N GLN A 371 -16.50 -16.70 -7.88
CA GLN A 371 -17.28 -17.94 -7.86
C GLN A 371 -17.97 -18.20 -9.19
N ALA A 372 -18.44 -17.13 -9.85
CA ALA A 372 -19.09 -17.22 -11.16
C ALA A 372 -18.13 -17.73 -12.25
N CYS A 373 -16.89 -17.23 -12.30
CA CYS A 373 -15.91 -17.57 -13.34
C CYS A 373 -15.07 -18.82 -13.05
N SER A 374 -15.15 -19.40 -11.83
CA SER A 374 -14.38 -20.58 -11.45
C SER A 374 -15.21 -21.87 -11.36
N MET A 375 -16.45 -21.86 -11.88
CA MET A 375 -17.28 -23.07 -11.92
C MET A 375 -16.67 -24.12 -12.86
N GLU A 376 -16.59 -25.36 -12.39
CA GLU A 376 -16.06 -26.49 -13.14
C GLU A 376 -16.87 -26.75 -14.42
N GLY A 377 -16.17 -26.98 -15.54
CA GLY A 377 -16.77 -27.23 -16.86
C GLY A 377 -17.40 -26.00 -17.54
N LEU A 378 -17.40 -24.83 -16.89
CA LEU A 378 -17.98 -23.61 -17.44
C LEU A 378 -17.23 -23.12 -18.69
N LEU A 379 -15.89 -23.18 -18.67
CA LEU A 379 -15.06 -22.84 -19.83
C LEU A 379 -15.37 -23.72 -21.04
N GLU A 380 -15.43 -25.05 -20.84
CA GLU A 380 -15.77 -25.99 -21.91
C GLU A 380 -17.19 -25.74 -22.45
N MET A 381 -18.13 -25.42 -21.58
CA MET A 381 -19.49 -25.04 -21.97
C MET A 381 -19.48 -23.80 -22.88
N TRP A 382 -18.72 -22.76 -22.53
CA TRP A 382 -18.63 -21.54 -23.34
C TRP A 382 -17.88 -21.75 -24.65
N ASN A 383 -16.84 -22.57 -24.68
CA ASN A 383 -16.14 -22.95 -25.91
C ASN A 383 -17.08 -23.67 -26.87
N ASN A 384 -17.86 -24.64 -26.38
CA ASN A 384 -18.87 -25.33 -27.17
C ASN A 384 -19.97 -24.39 -27.65
N ALA A 385 -20.45 -23.49 -26.79
CA ALA A 385 -21.46 -22.50 -27.15
C ALA A 385 -20.96 -21.53 -28.23
N ASN A 386 -19.72 -21.05 -28.12
CA ASN A 386 -19.09 -20.21 -29.14
C ASN A 386 -18.99 -20.95 -30.47
N ALA A 387 -18.56 -22.22 -30.48
CA ALA A 387 -18.50 -23.01 -31.71
C ALA A 387 -19.88 -23.20 -32.36
N ASP A 388 -20.93 -23.45 -31.56
CA ASP A 388 -22.30 -23.53 -32.06
C ASP A 388 -22.79 -22.18 -32.62
N LEU A 389 -22.49 -21.07 -31.95
CA LEU A 389 -22.86 -19.72 -32.43
C LEU A 389 -22.09 -19.33 -33.70
N ASP A 390 -20.82 -19.69 -33.83
CA ASP A 390 -20.02 -19.47 -35.05
C ASP A 390 -20.64 -20.24 -36.25
N MET A 391 -21.15 -21.46 -36.03
CA MET A 391 -21.91 -22.20 -37.05
C MET A 391 -23.25 -21.53 -37.40
N VAL A 392 -23.96 -21.01 -36.40
CA VAL A 392 -25.23 -20.30 -36.59
C VAL A 392 -25.02 -19.01 -37.39
N GLN A 393 -24.00 -18.22 -37.06
CA GLN A 393 -23.64 -17.00 -37.80
C GLN A 393 -23.31 -17.32 -39.25
N LYS A 394 -22.47 -18.34 -39.48
CA LYS A 394 -22.14 -18.75 -40.85
C LYS A 394 -23.37 -19.17 -41.64
N GLY A 395 -24.26 -19.98 -41.06
CA GLY A 395 -25.49 -20.40 -41.73
C GLY A 395 -26.44 -19.23 -42.03
N LEU A 396 -26.48 -18.23 -41.14
CA LEU A 396 -27.21 -16.99 -41.36
C LEU A 396 -26.61 -16.18 -42.53
N ASP A 397 -25.29 -16.01 -42.55
CA ASP A 397 -24.60 -15.28 -43.62
C ASP A 397 -24.78 -15.97 -44.98
N ASP A 398 -24.63 -17.29 -45.05
CA ASP A 398 -24.86 -18.08 -46.27
C ASP A 398 -26.31 -17.91 -46.79
N TYR A 399 -27.29 -17.81 -45.89
CA TYR A 399 -28.68 -17.54 -46.22
C TYR A 399 -28.89 -16.13 -46.75
N LEU A 400 -28.29 -15.13 -46.11
CA LEU A 400 -28.37 -13.72 -46.57
C LEU A 400 -27.73 -13.55 -47.95
N GLU A 401 -26.58 -14.18 -48.19
CA GLU A 401 -25.93 -14.19 -49.51
C GLU A 401 -26.80 -14.87 -50.57
N THR A 402 -27.47 -15.97 -50.23
CA THR A 402 -28.44 -16.61 -51.13
C THR A 402 -29.58 -15.64 -51.51
N LYS A 403 -30.08 -14.85 -50.55
CA LYS A 403 -31.10 -13.82 -50.81
C LYS A 403 -30.56 -12.67 -51.64
N ARG A 404 -29.31 -12.23 -51.43
CA ARG A 404 -28.63 -11.23 -52.27
C ARG A 404 -28.47 -11.71 -53.72
N GLY A 405 -28.12 -12.97 -53.92
CA GLY A 405 -28.04 -13.59 -55.25
C GLY A 405 -29.38 -13.59 -56.02
N ALA A 406 -30.51 -13.67 -55.31
CA ALA A 406 -31.84 -13.62 -55.92
C ALA A 406 -32.28 -12.20 -56.32
N PHE A 407 -31.79 -11.15 -55.64
CA PHE A 407 -32.13 -9.76 -55.92
C PHE A 407 -30.90 -8.85 -55.80
N ALA A 408 -30.36 -8.40 -56.94
CA ALA A 408 -29.14 -7.59 -57.01
C ALA A 408 -29.18 -6.29 -56.17
N ARG A 409 -30.37 -5.77 -55.86
CA ARG A 409 -30.53 -4.57 -55.00
C ARG A 409 -30.20 -4.84 -53.52
N PHE A 410 -30.26 -6.09 -53.05
CA PHE A 410 -29.95 -6.43 -51.66
C PHE A 410 -28.44 -6.39 -51.34
N TYR A 411 -27.56 -6.28 -52.34
CA TYR A 411 -26.13 -6.04 -52.11
C TYR A 411 -25.83 -4.64 -51.57
N PHE A 412 -26.75 -3.68 -51.73
CA PHE A 412 -26.60 -2.33 -51.18
C PHE A 412 -27.07 -2.20 -49.73
N LEU A 413 -27.60 -3.28 -49.14
CA LEU A 413 -28.12 -3.31 -47.77
C LEU A 413 -27.14 -4.01 -46.84
N SER A 414 -27.00 -3.46 -45.64
CA SER A 414 -26.33 -4.14 -44.52
C SER A 414 -27.09 -5.42 -44.13
N ASN A 415 -26.44 -6.32 -43.39
CA ASN A 415 -27.07 -7.55 -42.92
C ASN A 415 -28.32 -7.25 -42.07
N ASP A 416 -28.27 -6.21 -41.24
CA ASP A 416 -29.37 -5.84 -40.34
C ASP A 416 -30.58 -5.30 -41.10
N GLU A 417 -30.37 -4.40 -42.08
CA GLU A 417 -31.43 -3.88 -42.95
C GLU A 417 -32.07 -5.00 -43.79
N LEU A 418 -31.24 -5.93 -44.30
CA LEU A 418 -31.73 -7.06 -45.06
C LEU A 418 -32.57 -8.01 -44.20
N LEU A 419 -32.14 -8.27 -42.96
CA LEU A 419 -32.88 -9.09 -42.01
C LEU A 419 -34.22 -8.45 -41.60
N GLU A 420 -34.23 -7.13 -41.40
CA GLU A 420 -35.46 -6.39 -41.10
C GLU A 420 -36.48 -6.52 -42.23
N ILE A 421 -36.05 -6.31 -43.48
CA ILE A 421 -36.89 -6.50 -44.67
C ILE A 421 -37.40 -7.94 -44.76
N LEU A 422 -36.52 -8.94 -44.60
CA LEU A 422 -36.88 -10.35 -44.70
C LEU A 422 -37.87 -10.78 -43.60
N SER A 423 -37.77 -10.20 -42.40
CA SER A 423 -38.66 -10.51 -41.28
C SER A 423 -40.10 -10.01 -41.47
N GLN A 424 -40.32 -8.99 -42.32
CA GLN A 424 -41.62 -8.34 -42.55
C GLN A 424 -42.39 -8.90 -43.77
N THR A 425 -41.81 -9.81 -44.55
CA THR A 425 -42.33 -10.23 -45.87
C THR A 425 -43.61 -11.11 -45.86
N LYS A 426 -44.32 -11.25 -44.74
CA LYS A 426 -45.60 -11.98 -44.72
C LYS A 426 -46.73 -11.31 -45.51
N ASP A 427 -46.68 -9.99 -45.67
CA ASP A 427 -47.64 -9.27 -46.53
C ASP A 427 -47.00 -9.02 -47.90
N GLY A 428 -47.15 -10.02 -48.77
CA GLY A 428 -46.54 -10.15 -50.10
C GLY A 428 -46.90 -9.09 -51.15
N ALA A 429 -47.06 -7.82 -50.78
CA ALA A 429 -47.24 -6.72 -51.75
C ALA A 429 -46.69 -5.35 -51.30
N MET A 430 -46.19 -5.16 -50.07
CA MET A 430 -45.96 -3.80 -49.54
C MET A 430 -44.51 -3.36 -49.33
N VAL A 431 -43.51 -4.25 -49.37
CA VAL A 431 -42.15 -3.88 -48.89
C VAL A 431 -41.24 -3.29 -49.97
N VAL A 432 -41.53 -3.49 -51.27
CA VAL A 432 -40.68 -2.92 -52.35
C VAL A 432 -40.88 -1.40 -52.50
N ALA A 433 -41.96 -0.84 -51.95
CA ALA A 433 -42.29 0.58 -52.09
C ALA A 433 -41.82 1.47 -50.91
N GLN A 434 -41.55 0.91 -49.73
CA GLN A 434 -41.38 1.72 -48.51
C GLN A 434 -39.92 1.91 -48.07
N PHE A 435 -38.98 1.09 -48.56
CA PHE A 435 -37.55 1.20 -48.24
C PHE A 435 -36.68 1.76 -49.38
N MET A 436 -37.29 2.22 -50.48
CA MET A 436 -36.56 2.89 -51.55
C MET A 436 -36.78 4.42 -51.43
N PRO A 437 -35.74 5.22 -51.15
CA PRO A 437 -35.85 6.67 -51.29
C PRO A 437 -36.31 6.99 -52.72
N GLY A 438 -37.18 7.99 -52.85
CA GLY A 438 -37.93 8.34 -54.07
C GLY A 438 -37.12 8.70 -55.33
N SER A 439 -35.83 8.37 -55.36
CA SER A 439 -34.93 8.51 -56.50
C SER A 439 -34.86 7.23 -57.37
N ILE A 440 -35.51 6.13 -56.98
CA ILE A 440 -35.55 4.87 -57.75
C ILE A 440 -37.02 4.40 -57.91
N ILE A 441 -37.95 5.33 -58.16
CA ILE A 441 -39.33 5.05 -58.59
C ILE A 441 -39.50 5.53 -60.05
N THR A 442 -38.45 5.44 -60.83
CA THR A 442 -38.51 5.63 -62.29
C THR A 442 -37.73 4.50 -62.92
N LEU A 443 -38.47 3.44 -63.22
CA LEU A 443 -38.19 2.26 -64.07
C LEU A 443 -38.83 1.03 -63.42
N LEU A 444 -40.16 1.11 -63.26
CA LEU A 444 -41.01 -0.06 -63.29
C LEU A 444 -41.25 -0.37 -64.77
N ASP A 445 -40.32 -1.15 -65.33
CA ASP A 445 -40.51 -2.14 -66.39
C ASP A 445 -39.38 -3.17 -66.29
#